data_AF-A0A5J6C7N3-F1
#
_entry.id   AF-A0A5J6C7N3-F1
#
_cell.length_a   1.000
_cell.length_b   1.000
_cell.length_c   1.000
_cell.angle_alpha   90.00
_cell.angle_beta   90.00
_cell.angle_gamma   90.00
#
_symmetry.space_group_name_H-M   'P 1'
#
loop_
_entity.id
_entity.type
_entity.pdbx_description
1 polymer ?
#
loop_
_entity_poly.entity_id
_entity_poly.type
_entity_poly.pdbx_seq_one_letter_code
_entity_poly.pdbx_strand_id
1 'polypeptide(L)'
;INLFRKEKGGNPDKIKESERKRYHDENNVDKVIEYDDKWRKCIFELEELKKNINMINKEIGNKKKVDKNADVEDLKKKSLNIKEEIPKYQLKEKELLKERNKYISKIGNLLNIKVVCSDNEDNNKIVKTWGECKILPACEENDNSIHDNVVNSNNIKRETLNNEVDNKKKIKYYYHYDLLRKIGGANFKKGIQVAGHRGYYLTGAGFLLHNAILQYALNFLVNKKYIPVYPPFFMKKNIMEECAELDDFEETLYKIPSTSNSTLSSQQVSTSPTKISSQADIKDDTTCNSQKKTNIPSNEDLTRDDLFLIATSEQPLCALHKDETIESKRLPLKYAGFSSCFRKEAGAHGKDIRGILRVHQFDKVEQFCIAL
;
A
#
# COMPACT_ATOMS: atom_id res chain seq x y z
N ILE A 1 12.75 -14.80 5.56
CA ILE A 1 14.15 -15.23 5.28
C ILE A 1 14.42 -16.70 5.61
N ASN A 2 14.02 -17.26 6.77
CA ASN A 2 14.37 -18.65 7.12
C ASN A 2 13.86 -19.71 6.13
N LEU A 3 12.73 -19.47 5.45
CA LEU A 3 12.22 -20.36 4.39
C LEU A 3 13.20 -20.52 3.20
N PHE A 4 14.10 -19.54 3.00
CA PHE A 4 15.13 -19.56 1.95
C PHE A 4 16.39 -20.33 2.37
N ARG A 5 16.52 -20.70 3.65
CA ARG A 5 17.72 -21.29 4.24
C ARG A 5 17.53 -22.79 4.48
N LYS A 6 18.16 -23.63 3.66
CA LYS A 6 18.03 -25.10 3.77
C LYS A 6 18.54 -25.61 5.12
N GLU A 7 19.62 -25.03 5.63
CA GLU A 7 20.23 -25.36 6.93
C GLU A 7 19.37 -24.96 8.16
N LYS A 8 18.38 -24.08 7.97
CA LYS A 8 17.40 -23.71 9.01
C LYS A 8 16.06 -24.47 8.85
N GLY A 9 16.03 -25.53 8.02
CA GLY A 9 14.82 -26.30 7.72
C GLY A 9 13.90 -25.64 6.70
N GLY A 10 14.35 -24.58 6.03
CA GLY A 10 13.63 -23.93 4.93
C GLY A 10 13.61 -24.79 3.65
N ASN A 11 12.67 -24.50 2.77
CA ASN A 11 12.55 -25.15 1.47
C ASN A 11 12.41 -24.09 0.36
N PRO A 12 13.54 -23.63 -0.22
CA PRO A 12 13.53 -22.66 -1.32
C PRO A 12 12.83 -23.16 -2.57
N ASP A 13 12.84 -24.48 -2.81
CA ASP A 13 12.24 -25.07 -4.00
C ASP A 13 10.72 -24.90 -4.01
N LYS A 14 10.08 -24.91 -2.82
CA LYS A 14 8.65 -24.54 -2.67
C LYS A 14 8.37 -23.08 -3.01
N ILE A 15 9.31 -22.18 -2.69
CA ILE A 15 9.18 -20.75 -3.02
C ILE A 15 9.26 -20.57 -4.53
N LYS A 16 10.24 -21.22 -5.18
CA LYS A 16 10.36 -21.23 -6.66
C LYS A 16 9.12 -21.79 -7.33
N GLU A 17 8.56 -22.89 -6.81
CA GLU A 17 7.32 -23.47 -7.33
C GLU A 17 6.14 -22.48 -7.24
N SER A 18 6.04 -21.75 -6.13
CA SER A 18 5.03 -20.70 -5.96
C SER A 18 5.22 -19.56 -6.97
N GLU A 19 6.46 -19.10 -7.19
CA GLU A 19 6.74 -18.04 -8.18
C GLU A 19 6.45 -18.49 -9.61
N ARG A 20 6.78 -19.73 -9.99
CA ARG A 20 6.41 -20.30 -11.30
C ARG A 20 4.90 -20.31 -11.51
N LYS A 21 4.14 -20.71 -10.49
CA LYS A 21 2.67 -20.71 -10.54
C LYS A 21 2.07 -19.30 -10.62
N ARG A 22 2.82 -18.27 -10.23
CA ARG A 22 2.49 -16.85 -10.39
C ARG A 22 2.97 -16.26 -11.72
N TYR A 23 3.68 -17.03 -12.55
CA TYR A 23 4.36 -16.53 -13.76
C TYR A 23 5.40 -15.43 -13.46
N HIS A 24 5.99 -15.47 -12.26
CA HIS A 24 7.05 -14.57 -11.83
C HIS A 24 8.44 -15.17 -12.10
N ASP A 25 9.46 -14.32 -12.09
CA ASP A 25 10.86 -14.73 -12.25
C ASP A 25 11.38 -15.46 -11.00
N GLU A 26 11.55 -16.78 -11.11
CA GLU A 26 12.09 -17.62 -10.04
C GLU A 26 13.55 -17.32 -9.70
N ASN A 27 14.30 -16.66 -10.58
CA ASN A 27 15.70 -16.27 -10.33
C ASN A 27 15.81 -15.27 -9.17
N ASN A 28 14.73 -14.55 -8.85
CA ASN A 28 14.70 -13.70 -7.66
C ASN A 28 14.95 -14.51 -6.39
N VAL A 29 14.48 -15.76 -6.31
CA VAL A 29 14.72 -16.65 -5.15
C VAL A 29 16.21 -16.96 -5.02
N ASP A 30 16.89 -17.26 -6.13
CA ASP A 30 18.33 -17.55 -6.14
C ASP A 30 19.16 -16.33 -5.74
N LYS A 31 18.80 -15.15 -6.23
CA LYS A 31 19.46 -13.90 -5.83
C LYS A 31 19.30 -13.63 -4.33
N VAL A 32 18.12 -13.88 -3.75
CA VAL A 32 17.93 -13.75 -2.29
C VAL A 32 18.88 -14.67 -1.53
N ILE A 33 19.04 -15.92 -1.96
CA ILE A 33 19.96 -16.88 -1.33
C ILE A 33 21.41 -16.39 -1.47
N GLU A 34 21.81 -15.97 -2.67
CA GLU A 34 23.16 -15.47 -2.94
C GLU A 34 23.53 -14.27 -2.06
N TYR A 35 22.65 -13.26 -1.98
CA TYR A 35 22.89 -12.07 -1.16
C TYR A 35 22.81 -12.39 0.34
N ASP A 36 21.95 -13.32 0.77
CA ASP A 36 21.92 -13.77 2.16
C ASP A 36 23.22 -14.51 2.55
N ASP A 37 23.77 -15.34 1.67
CA ASP A 37 25.05 -16.01 1.88
C ASP A 37 26.21 -15.02 1.97
N LYS A 38 26.26 -14.05 1.07
CA LYS A 38 27.26 -12.96 1.12
C LYS A 38 27.13 -12.14 2.41
N TRP A 39 25.90 -11.83 2.82
CA TRP A 39 25.62 -11.08 4.05
C TRP A 39 26.05 -11.86 5.30
N ARG A 40 25.77 -13.17 5.37
CA ARG A 40 26.20 -14.03 6.49
C ARG A 40 27.73 -14.16 6.57
N LYS A 41 28.41 -14.33 5.44
CA LYS A 41 29.89 -14.33 5.39
C LYS A 41 30.45 -13.00 5.88
N CYS A 42 29.87 -11.89 5.42
CA CYS A 42 30.25 -10.55 5.85
C CYS A 42 30.07 -10.34 7.37
N ILE A 43 28.98 -10.86 7.96
CA ILE A 43 28.77 -10.82 9.41
C ILE A 43 29.82 -11.65 10.15
N PHE A 44 30.10 -12.86 9.68
CA PHE A 44 31.10 -13.73 10.29
C PHE A 44 32.49 -13.07 10.28
N GLU A 45 32.90 -12.51 9.13
CA GLU A 45 34.16 -11.76 8.99
C GLU A 45 34.19 -10.53 9.91
N LEU A 46 33.07 -9.80 10.03
CA LEU A 46 32.97 -8.64 10.92
C LEU A 46 33.08 -9.05 12.40
N GLU A 47 32.49 -10.17 12.81
CA GLU A 47 32.62 -10.72 14.16
C GLU A 47 34.06 -11.20 14.44
N GLU A 48 34.71 -11.82 13.47
CA GLU A 48 36.10 -12.25 13.57
C GLU A 48 37.05 -11.04 13.72
N LEU A 49 36.87 -9.99 12.91
CA LEU A 49 37.62 -8.74 13.03
C LEU A 49 37.43 -8.09 14.42
N LYS A 50 36.19 -8.06 14.94
CA LYS A 50 35.88 -7.57 16.30
C LYS A 50 36.50 -8.42 17.40
N LYS A 51 36.61 -9.74 17.21
CA LYS A 51 37.30 -10.63 18.15
C LYS A 51 38.82 -10.39 18.11
N ASN A 52 39.39 -10.27 16.91
CA ASN A 52 40.81 -10.07 16.68
C ASN A 52 41.30 -8.73 17.22
N ILE A 53 40.56 -7.63 17.02
CA ILE A 53 40.90 -6.33 17.60
C ILE A 53 40.91 -6.38 19.15
N ASN A 54 39.94 -7.07 19.76
CA ASN A 54 39.88 -7.21 21.21
C ASN A 54 41.04 -8.05 21.75
N MET A 55 41.42 -9.11 21.03
CA MET A 55 42.57 -9.96 21.37
C MET A 55 43.89 -9.21 21.26
N ILE A 56 44.12 -8.47 20.16
CA ILE A 56 45.31 -7.63 19.96
C ILE A 56 45.39 -6.54 21.04
N ASN A 57 44.28 -5.87 21.35
CA ASN A 57 44.26 -4.84 22.40
C ASN A 57 44.61 -5.44 23.78
N LYS A 58 44.17 -6.68 24.07
CA LYS A 58 44.54 -7.40 25.30
C LYS A 58 46.03 -7.76 25.32
N GLU A 59 46.59 -8.22 24.20
CA GLU A 59 48.03 -8.52 24.09
C GLU A 59 48.89 -7.27 24.26
N ILE A 60 48.53 -6.16 23.63
CA ILE A 60 49.20 -4.86 23.82
C ILE A 60 49.16 -4.46 25.30
N GLY A 61 48.00 -4.59 25.95
CA GLY A 61 47.84 -4.30 27.37
C GLY A 61 48.70 -5.20 28.27
N ASN A 62 48.81 -6.49 27.95
CA ASN A 62 49.63 -7.44 28.71
C ASN A 62 51.14 -7.18 28.51
N LYS A 63 51.60 -6.97 27.27
CA LYS A 63 53.01 -6.67 26.98
C LYS A 63 53.48 -5.40 27.70
N LYS A 64 52.67 -4.33 27.67
CA LYS A 64 52.96 -3.08 28.37
C LYS A 64 52.93 -3.18 29.91
N LYS A 65 52.26 -4.19 30.47
CA LYS A 65 52.27 -4.46 31.92
C LYS A 65 53.55 -5.17 32.35
N VAL A 66 54.09 -6.06 31.52
CA VAL A 66 55.32 -6.82 31.81
C VAL A 66 56.56 -5.97 31.56
N ASP A 67 56.59 -5.23 30.46
CA ASP A 67 57.67 -4.29 30.13
C ASP A 67 57.09 -3.00 29.53
N LYS A 68 57.39 -1.86 30.15
CA LYS A 68 56.91 -0.53 29.71
C LYS A 68 57.51 -0.13 28.35
N ASN A 69 58.66 -0.69 27.95
CA ASN A 69 59.36 -0.41 26.70
C ASN A 69 59.20 -1.53 25.66
N ALA A 70 58.30 -2.49 25.87
CA ALA A 70 58.07 -3.59 24.95
C ALA A 70 57.72 -3.09 23.53
N ASP A 71 58.36 -3.67 22.51
CA ASP A 71 58.04 -3.41 21.11
C ASP A 71 56.63 -3.92 20.78
N VAL A 72 55.74 -2.98 20.55
CA VAL A 72 54.31 -3.19 20.22
C VAL A 72 53.94 -2.48 18.91
N GLU A 73 54.92 -1.99 18.15
CA GLU A 73 54.67 -1.14 16.98
C GLU A 73 53.90 -1.91 15.90
N ASP A 74 54.26 -3.18 15.68
CA ASP A 74 53.57 -4.07 14.74
C ASP A 74 52.14 -4.41 15.19
N LEU A 75 51.92 -4.60 16.49
CA LEU A 75 50.58 -4.87 17.04
C LEU A 75 49.69 -3.64 16.95
N LYS A 76 50.25 -2.43 17.15
CA LYS A 76 49.53 -1.17 16.92
C LYS A 76 49.16 -0.99 15.45
N LYS A 77 50.07 -1.26 14.51
CA LYS A 77 49.77 -1.21 13.06
C LYS A 77 48.65 -2.17 12.69
N LYS A 78 48.68 -3.41 13.17
CA LYS A 78 47.60 -4.40 12.96
C LYS A 78 46.27 -3.93 13.56
N SER A 79 46.29 -3.38 14.78
CA SER A 79 45.09 -2.82 15.42
C SER A 79 44.50 -1.65 14.62
N LEU A 80 45.35 -0.76 14.09
CA LEU A 80 44.93 0.37 13.25
C LEU A 80 44.26 -0.12 11.96
N ASN A 81 44.87 -1.07 11.25
CA ASN A 81 44.31 -1.62 10.01
C ASN A 81 42.93 -2.26 10.23
N ILE A 82 42.77 -3.07 11.29
CA ILE A 82 41.47 -3.67 11.62
C ILE A 82 40.42 -2.59 11.97
N LYS A 83 40.82 -1.51 12.66
CA LYS A 83 39.92 -0.38 12.93
C LYS A 83 39.44 0.33 11.66
N GLU A 84 40.26 0.37 10.61
CA GLU A 84 39.87 0.92 9.30
C GLU A 84 38.99 -0.04 8.49
N GLU A 85 39.17 -1.36 8.65
CA GLU A 85 38.36 -2.36 7.96
C GLU A 85 36.95 -2.51 8.55
N ILE A 86 36.78 -2.41 9.88
CA ILE A 86 35.48 -2.58 10.54
C ILE A 86 34.39 -1.66 9.94
N PRO A 87 34.59 -0.35 9.76
CA PRO A 87 33.60 0.52 9.12
C PRO A 87 33.27 0.12 7.67
N LYS A 88 34.26 -0.35 6.90
CA LYS A 88 34.05 -0.82 5.52
C LYS A 88 33.15 -2.05 5.50
N TYR A 89 33.39 -3.01 6.38
CA TYR A 89 32.54 -4.19 6.53
C TYR A 89 31.14 -3.85 7.07
N GLN A 90 31.00 -2.89 7.98
CA GLN A 90 29.70 -2.40 8.45
C GLN A 90 28.88 -1.75 7.32
N LEU A 91 29.51 -0.99 6.42
CA LEU A 91 28.84 -0.43 5.26
C LEU A 91 28.42 -1.53 4.29
N LYS A 92 29.33 -2.46 3.98
CA LYS A 92 29.08 -3.63 3.12
C LYS A 92 27.94 -4.50 3.66
N GLU A 93 27.86 -4.70 4.97
CA GLU A 93 26.76 -5.41 5.63
C GLU A 93 25.41 -4.76 5.33
N LYS A 94 25.30 -3.42 5.48
CA LYS A 94 24.08 -2.66 5.20
C LYS A 94 23.68 -2.71 3.73
N GLU A 95 24.64 -2.60 2.83
CA GLU A 95 24.40 -2.69 1.38
C GLU A 95 23.92 -4.07 0.95
N LEU A 96 24.57 -5.14 1.44
CA LEU A 96 24.15 -6.52 1.18
C LEU A 96 22.75 -6.79 1.74
N LEU A 97 22.43 -6.27 2.92
CA LEU A 97 21.11 -6.38 3.52
C LEU A 97 20.04 -5.67 2.66
N LYS A 98 20.35 -4.48 2.14
CA LYS A 98 19.48 -3.71 1.26
C LYS A 98 19.22 -4.44 -0.06
N GLU A 99 20.27 -4.96 -0.72
CA GLU A 99 20.11 -5.72 -1.96
C GLU A 99 19.34 -7.01 -1.74
N ARG A 100 19.60 -7.74 -0.64
CA ARG A 100 18.81 -8.93 -0.29
C ARG A 100 17.32 -8.58 -0.14
N ASN A 101 17.01 -7.54 0.64
CA ASN A 101 15.63 -7.14 0.90
C ASN A 101 14.90 -6.63 -0.35
N LYS A 102 15.62 -6.00 -1.30
CA LYS A 102 15.10 -5.59 -2.60
C LYS A 102 14.63 -6.76 -3.47
N TYR A 103 15.29 -7.92 -3.38
CA TYR A 103 14.81 -9.12 -4.08
C TYR A 103 13.71 -9.83 -3.29
N ILE A 104 13.77 -9.80 -1.95
CA ILE A 104 12.70 -10.35 -1.10
C ILE A 104 11.37 -9.63 -1.36
N SER A 105 11.37 -8.30 -1.53
CA SER A 105 10.14 -7.53 -1.77
C SER A 105 9.48 -7.82 -3.12
N LYS A 106 10.18 -8.48 -4.04
CA LYS A 106 9.64 -8.89 -5.35
C LYS A 106 9.01 -10.27 -5.33
N ILE A 107 9.25 -11.06 -4.29
CA ILE A 107 8.78 -12.44 -4.19
C ILE A 107 7.38 -12.42 -3.59
N GLY A 108 6.43 -13.05 -4.27
CA GLY A 108 5.05 -13.13 -3.81
C GLY A 108 4.90 -14.02 -2.58
N ASN A 109 3.77 -13.89 -1.87
CA ASN A 109 3.43 -14.82 -0.81
C ASN A 109 3.24 -16.24 -1.36
N LEU A 110 3.44 -17.26 -0.51
CA LEU A 110 3.23 -18.66 -0.91
C LEU A 110 1.78 -18.91 -1.29
N LEU A 111 1.56 -19.47 -2.48
CA LEU A 111 0.23 -19.82 -2.95
C LEU A 111 -0.37 -20.96 -2.13
N ASN A 112 -1.65 -20.83 -1.79
CA ASN A 112 -2.41 -21.94 -1.21
C ASN A 112 -2.59 -23.05 -2.24
N ILE A 113 -2.53 -24.31 -1.80
CA ILE A 113 -2.64 -25.49 -2.68
C ILE A 113 -3.95 -25.57 -3.46
N LYS A 114 -5.01 -24.89 -3.00
CA LYS A 114 -6.32 -24.84 -3.64
C LYS A 114 -6.43 -23.79 -4.74
N VAL A 115 -5.43 -22.92 -4.90
CA VAL A 115 -5.44 -21.88 -5.93
C VAL A 115 -5.27 -22.51 -7.31
N VAL A 116 -6.16 -22.14 -8.24
CA VAL A 116 -6.05 -22.56 -9.64
C VAL A 116 -4.86 -21.83 -10.26
N CYS A 117 -3.94 -22.58 -10.85
CA CYS A 117 -2.76 -22.04 -11.51
C CYS A 117 -3.10 -21.78 -12.98
N SER A 118 -3.25 -20.50 -13.35
CA SER A 118 -3.56 -20.05 -14.71
C SER A 118 -3.06 -18.61 -14.87
N ASP A 119 -2.57 -18.26 -16.05
CA ASP A 119 -2.23 -16.89 -16.46
C ASP A 119 -3.44 -16.13 -17.03
N ASN A 120 -4.53 -16.84 -17.34
CA ASN A 120 -5.77 -16.27 -17.85
C ASN A 120 -6.89 -16.32 -16.80
N GLU A 121 -7.53 -15.17 -16.55
CA GLU A 121 -8.70 -15.01 -15.67
C GLU A 121 -9.95 -15.77 -16.16
N ASP A 122 -10.06 -16.06 -17.46
CA ASP A 122 -11.18 -16.87 -18.00
C ASP A 122 -11.23 -18.29 -17.40
N ASN A 123 -10.09 -18.77 -16.90
CA ASN A 123 -9.98 -20.07 -16.23
C ASN A 123 -10.33 -20.01 -14.74
N ASN A 124 -10.85 -18.88 -14.25
CA ASN A 124 -11.31 -18.74 -12.87
C ASN A 124 -12.39 -19.77 -12.54
N LYS A 125 -12.14 -20.58 -11.51
CA LYS A 125 -13.10 -21.59 -11.06
C LYS A 125 -14.29 -20.93 -10.38
N ILE A 126 -15.48 -21.15 -10.92
CA ILE A 126 -16.74 -20.76 -10.26
C ILE A 126 -16.93 -21.61 -9.00
N VAL A 127 -16.83 -20.99 -7.82
CA VAL A 127 -16.98 -21.69 -6.53
C VAL A 127 -18.44 -21.86 -6.15
N LYS A 128 -19.27 -20.82 -6.37
CA LYS A 128 -20.68 -20.82 -6.02
C LYS A 128 -21.41 -19.76 -6.84
N THR A 129 -22.64 -20.08 -7.25
CA THR A 129 -23.63 -19.11 -7.76
C THR A 129 -24.79 -19.02 -6.76
N TRP A 130 -25.41 -17.85 -6.65
CA TRP A 130 -26.55 -17.63 -5.76
C TRP A 130 -27.54 -16.65 -6.39
N GLY A 131 -28.83 -16.96 -6.31
CA GLY A 131 -29.89 -16.23 -7.01
C GLY A 131 -30.04 -16.61 -8.48
N GLU A 132 -30.89 -15.87 -9.19
CA GLU A 132 -31.14 -16.06 -10.63
C GLU A 132 -30.51 -14.91 -11.42
N CYS A 133 -29.60 -15.23 -12.35
CA CYS A 133 -28.99 -14.23 -13.23
C CYS A 133 -29.92 -13.94 -14.42
N LYS A 134 -30.61 -12.80 -14.37
CA LYS A 134 -31.52 -12.37 -15.44
C LYS A 134 -30.74 -11.61 -16.51
N ILE A 135 -30.84 -12.05 -17.76
CA ILE A 135 -30.36 -11.28 -18.91
C ILE A 135 -31.43 -10.27 -19.27
N LEU A 136 -31.11 -8.98 -19.12
CA LEU A 136 -32.03 -7.89 -19.38
C LEU A 136 -31.64 -7.24 -20.72
N PRO A 137 -32.55 -7.16 -21.71
CA PRO A 137 -32.27 -6.47 -22.96
C PRO A 137 -32.19 -4.97 -22.67
N ALA A 138 -30.97 -4.43 -22.60
CA ALA A 138 -30.76 -3.01 -22.43
C ALA A 138 -31.23 -2.24 -23.68
N CYS A 139 -31.83 -1.07 -23.48
CA CYS A 139 -32.09 -0.18 -24.60
C CYS A 139 -30.82 0.57 -24.97
N GLU A 140 -30.36 0.37 -26.20
CA GLU A 140 -29.39 1.23 -26.83
C GLU A 140 -30.10 2.54 -27.20
N GLU A 141 -29.56 3.67 -26.74
CA GLU A 141 -29.93 4.96 -27.33
C GLU A 141 -29.31 5.00 -28.74
N ASN A 142 -30.10 5.37 -29.75
CA ASN A 142 -29.61 5.68 -31.10
C ASN A 142 -28.73 6.94 -31.05
N ASP A 143 -27.53 6.82 -30.48
CA ASP A 143 -26.48 7.80 -30.68
C ASP A 143 -25.78 7.44 -31.99
N ASN A 144 -26.13 8.16 -33.06
CA ASN A 144 -25.39 8.18 -34.32
C ASN A 144 -23.98 8.78 -34.10
N SER A 145 -23.11 8.05 -33.43
CA SER A 145 -21.67 8.30 -33.43
C SER A 145 -20.88 7.09 -32.93
N ILE A 146 -20.16 6.49 -33.89
CA ILE A 146 -18.96 5.67 -33.75
C ILE A 146 -19.23 4.20 -33.34
N HIS A 147 -19.24 3.38 -34.39
CA HIS A 147 -19.05 1.93 -34.35
C HIS A 147 -17.83 1.54 -33.51
N ASP A 148 -17.97 0.51 -32.67
CA ASP A 148 -16.89 -0.44 -32.45
C ASP A 148 -17.45 -1.86 -32.38
N ASN A 149 -16.92 -2.70 -33.28
CA ASN A 149 -17.27 -4.10 -33.45
C ASN A 149 -16.78 -4.92 -32.25
N VAL A 150 -17.69 -5.49 -31.46
CA VAL A 150 -17.34 -6.53 -30.50
C VAL A 150 -17.90 -7.87 -30.99
N VAL A 151 -16.97 -8.71 -31.42
CA VAL A 151 -17.19 -10.11 -31.82
C VAL A 151 -17.63 -10.91 -30.60
N ASN A 152 -18.82 -11.50 -30.67
CA ASN A 152 -19.41 -12.26 -29.58
C ASN A 152 -19.12 -13.75 -29.78
N SER A 153 -18.02 -14.24 -29.20
CA SER A 153 -17.70 -15.66 -29.13
C SER A 153 -18.00 -16.16 -27.72
N ASN A 154 -19.06 -16.96 -27.56
CA ASN A 154 -19.00 -18.27 -26.92
C ASN A 154 -20.39 -18.86 -26.69
N ASN A 155 -20.51 -20.11 -27.14
CA ASN A 155 -21.68 -20.97 -27.12
C ASN A 155 -21.95 -21.48 -25.70
N ILE A 156 -22.98 -20.95 -25.05
CA ILE A 156 -23.69 -21.64 -23.98
C ILE A 156 -25.10 -21.87 -24.51
N LYS A 157 -25.63 -23.09 -24.37
CA LYS A 157 -27.01 -23.41 -24.74
C LYS A 157 -27.95 -22.54 -23.89
N ARG A 158 -28.53 -21.54 -24.55
CA ARG A 158 -29.36 -20.47 -24.00
C ARG A 158 -30.81 -20.84 -24.26
N GLU A 159 -31.61 -21.01 -23.22
CA GLU A 159 -33.06 -21.12 -23.36
C GLU A 159 -33.65 -19.72 -23.55
N THR A 160 -34.15 -19.46 -24.75
CA THR A 160 -35.06 -18.35 -25.03
C THR A 160 -36.44 -18.75 -24.51
N LEU A 161 -36.88 -18.14 -23.42
CA LEU A 161 -38.27 -18.23 -23.00
C LEU A 161 -39.14 -17.49 -24.03
N ASN A 162 -39.99 -18.25 -24.71
CA ASN A 162 -41.04 -17.75 -25.58
C ASN A 162 -42.01 -16.90 -24.75
N ASN A 163 -42.17 -15.64 -25.15
CA ASN A 163 -43.08 -14.70 -24.51
C ASN A 163 -44.54 -15.09 -24.81
N GLU A 164 -45.23 -15.66 -23.83
CA GLU A 164 -46.69 -15.61 -23.80
C GLU A 164 -47.14 -14.16 -23.56
N VAL A 165 -48.08 -13.73 -24.40
CA VAL A 165 -48.54 -12.35 -24.55
C VAL A 165 -49.52 -12.02 -23.42
N ASP A 166 -49.00 -11.38 -22.37
CA ASP A 166 -49.79 -10.65 -21.38
C ASP A 166 -49.59 -9.15 -21.63
N ASN A 167 -50.69 -8.40 -21.71
CA ASN A 167 -50.77 -6.94 -21.95
C ASN A 167 -50.19 -6.09 -20.78
N LYS A 168 -48.95 -6.37 -20.36
CA LYS A 168 -48.19 -5.62 -19.35
C LYS A 168 -47.26 -4.64 -20.05
N LYS A 169 -47.26 -3.36 -19.63
CA LYS A 169 -46.33 -2.31 -20.08
C LYS A 169 -44.93 -2.89 -20.31
N LYS A 170 -44.43 -2.83 -21.55
CA LYS A 170 -43.09 -3.29 -21.92
C LYS A 170 -42.05 -2.56 -21.05
N ILE A 171 -41.48 -3.26 -20.07
CA ILE A 171 -40.50 -2.69 -19.15
C ILE A 171 -39.24 -2.36 -19.95
N LYS A 172 -38.77 -1.11 -19.84
CA LYS A 172 -37.57 -0.64 -20.53
C LYS A 172 -36.38 -0.68 -19.57
N TYR A 173 -35.31 -1.36 -19.96
CA TYR A 173 -34.06 -1.44 -19.20
C TYR A 173 -33.04 -0.44 -19.73
N TYR A 174 -32.25 0.11 -18.82
CA TYR A 174 -31.24 1.12 -19.09
C TYR A 174 -29.94 0.74 -18.41
N TYR A 175 -28.82 1.18 -18.99
CA TYR A 175 -27.54 1.07 -18.31
C TYR A 175 -27.51 1.94 -17.05
N HIS A 176 -26.66 1.58 -16.09
CA HIS A 176 -26.59 2.24 -14.79
C HIS A 176 -26.35 3.76 -14.90
N TYR A 177 -25.53 4.20 -15.86
CA TYR A 177 -25.23 5.60 -16.08
C TYR A 177 -26.43 6.40 -16.63
N ASP A 178 -27.28 5.77 -17.45
CA ASP A 178 -28.50 6.38 -17.98
C ASP A 178 -29.58 6.48 -16.91
N LEU A 179 -29.70 5.43 -16.08
CA LEU A 179 -30.59 5.45 -14.92
C LEU A 179 -30.22 6.58 -13.95
N LEU A 180 -28.94 6.68 -13.58
CA LEU A 180 -28.44 7.73 -12.70
C LEU A 180 -28.71 9.13 -13.27
N ARG A 181 -28.59 9.32 -14.59
CA ARG A 181 -28.92 10.59 -15.23
C ARG A 181 -30.43 10.88 -15.16
N LYS A 182 -31.27 9.90 -15.50
CA LYS A 182 -32.74 10.05 -15.55
C LYS A 182 -33.36 10.35 -14.19
N ILE A 183 -32.81 9.78 -13.12
CA ILE A 183 -33.31 10.04 -11.76
C ILE A 183 -32.70 11.29 -11.11
N GLY A 184 -31.88 12.07 -11.84
CA GLY A 184 -31.12 13.18 -11.27
C GLY A 184 -30.13 12.73 -10.17
N GLY A 185 -29.69 11.47 -10.25
CA GLY A 185 -28.84 10.80 -9.28
C GLY A 185 -27.35 11.11 -9.43
N ALA A 186 -26.92 11.54 -10.62
CA ALA A 186 -25.55 11.96 -10.87
C ALA A 186 -25.42 13.02 -11.98
N ASN A 187 -24.42 13.88 -11.84
CA ASN A 187 -24.01 14.84 -12.87
C ASN A 187 -22.57 14.56 -13.35
N PHE A 188 -22.46 13.75 -14.40
CA PHE A 188 -21.18 13.38 -15.03
C PHE A 188 -20.53 14.55 -15.79
N LYS A 189 -21.33 15.33 -16.52
CA LYS A 189 -20.80 16.44 -17.33
C LYS A 189 -20.08 17.48 -16.46
N LYS A 190 -20.69 17.86 -15.32
CA LYS A 190 -20.07 18.79 -14.38
C LYS A 190 -18.91 18.16 -13.62
N GLY A 191 -19.01 16.87 -13.28
CA GLY A 191 -17.89 16.15 -12.66
C GLY A 191 -16.64 16.15 -13.54
N ILE A 192 -16.80 15.88 -14.84
CA ILE A 192 -15.69 15.91 -15.80
C ILE A 192 -15.08 17.31 -15.91
N GLN A 193 -15.91 18.35 -15.93
CA GLN A 193 -15.44 19.74 -15.98
C GLN A 193 -14.60 20.13 -14.76
N VAL A 194 -14.87 19.54 -13.59
CA VAL A 194 -14.21 19.91 -12.32
C VAL A 194 -12.99 19.06 -12.02
N ALA A 195 -13.09 17.73 -12.18
CA ALA A 195 -12.07 16.79 -11.74
C ALA A 195 -11.36 16.06 -12.90
N GLY A 196 -11.74 16.34 -14.16
CA GLY A 196 -11.21 15.65 -15.33
C GLY A 196 -11.95 14.34 -15.64
N HIS A 197 -11.35 13.52 -16.51
CA HIS A 197 -11.92 12.23 -16.91
C HIS A 197 -12.33 11.37 -15.69
N ARG A 198 -13.43 10.61 -15.79
CA ARG A 198 -14.08 9.87 -14.68
C ARG A 198 -14.61 10.73 -13.50
N GLY A 199 -14.55 12.05 -13.58
CA GLY A 199 -15.15 12.93 -12.58
C GLY A 199 -16.69 12.86 -12.59
N TYR A 200 -17.30 12.87 -11.41
CA TYR A 200 -18.76 12.86 -11.25
C TYR A 200 -19.20 13.64 -10.01
N TYR A 201 -20.46 14.10 -10.00
CA TYR A 201 -21.17 14.48 -8.78
C TYR A 201 -22.30 13.48 -8.55
N LEU A 202 -22.44 12.94 -7.33
CA LEU A 202 -23.68 12.28 -6.91
C LEU A 202 -24.64 13.34 -6.37
N THR A 203 -25.91 13.24 -6.78
CA THR A 203 -26.95 14.21 -6.45
C THR A 203 -28.27 13.50 -6.13
N GLY A 204 -29.20 14.21 -5.48
CA GLY A 204 -30.58 13.74 -5.27
C GLY A 204 -30.66 12.30 -4.73
N ALA A 205 -31.46 11.47 -5.40
CA ALA A 205 -31.67 10.07 -5.02
C ALA A 205 -30.38 9.22 -5.04
N GLY A 206 -29.42 9.54 -5.92
CA GLY A 206 -28.15 8.81 -6.01
C GLY A 206 -27.29 9.01 -4.76
N PHE A 207 -27.18 10.25 -4.28
CA PHE A 207 -26.47 10.56 -3.03
C PHE A 207 -27.14 9.95 -1.80
N LEU A 208 -28.48 10.01 -1.73
CA LEU A 208 -29.22 9.41 -0.62
C LEU A 208 -29.04 7.89 -0.56
N LEU A 209 -29.12 7.22 -1.71
CA LEU A 209 -28.91 5.76 -1.81
C LEU A 209 -27.47 5.38 -1.42
N HIS A 210 -26.48 6.15 -1.89
CA HIS A 210 -25.08 5.98 -1.52
C HIS A 210 -24.89 5.95 0.00
N ASN A 211 -25.38 6.98 0.69
CA ASN A 211 -25.29 7.05 2.15
C ASN A 211 -26.05 5.90 2.86
N ALA A 212 -27.23 5.53 2.35
CA ALA A 212 -28.01 4.44 2.92
C ALA A 212 -27.27 3.09 2.84
N ILE A 213 -26.61 2.80 1.71
CA ILE A 213 -25.83 1.58 1.52
C ILE A 213 -24.61 1.55 2.46
N LEU A 214 -23.89 2.66 2.59
CA LEU A 214 -22.73 2.75 3.49
C LEU A 214 -23.13 2.49 4.95
N GLN A 215 -24.21 3.12 5.41
CA GLN A 215 -24.71 2.92 6.78
C GLN A 215 -25.19 1.49 7.01
N TYR A 216 -25.88 0.90 6.03
CA TYR A 216 -26.28 -0.50 6.10
C TYR A 216 -25.07 -1.44 6.20
N ALA A 217 -24.06 -1.26 5.34
CA ALA A 217 -22.87 -2.11 5.31
C ALA A 217 -22.07 -2.04 6.62
N LEU A 218 -21.89 -0.84 7.18
CA LEU A 218 -21.24 -0.66 8.48
C LEU A 218 -22.02 -1.36 9.60
N ASN A 219 -23.33 -1.11 9.71
CA ASN A 219 -24.18 -1.74 10.72
C ASN A 219 -24.19 -3.28 10.59
N PHE A 220 -24.15 -3.78 9.36
CA PHE A 220 -24.06 -5.22 9.08
C PHE A 220 -22.77 -5.83 9.68
N LEU A 221 -21.62 -5.16 9.53
CA LEU A 221 -20.35 -5.62 10.09
C LEU A 221 -20.27 -5.43 11.62
N VAL A 222 -20.79 -4.33 12.15
CA VAL A 222 -20.88 -4.09 13.60
C VAL A 222 -21.71 -5.18 14.29
N ASN A 223 -22.83 -5.59 13.68
CA ASN A 223 -23.64 -6.71 14.17
C ASN A 223 -22.86 -8.05 14.15
N LYS A 224 -21.86 -8.18 13.29
CA LYS A 224 -20.89 -9.29 13.24
C LYS A 224 -19.66 -9.11 14.12
N LYS A 225 -19.70 -8.14 15.05
CA LYS A 225 -18.65 -7.83 16.02
C LYS A 225 -17.35 -7.29 15.39
N TYR A 226 -17.46 -6.60 14.25
CA TYR A 226 -16.38 -5.79 13.73
C TYR A 226 -16.36 -4.43 14.43
N ILE A 227 -15.17 -3.91 14.69
CA ILE A 227 -14.95 -2.56 15.23
C ILE A 227 -14.94 -1.58 14.05
N PRO A 228 -15.86 -0.60 13.99
CA PRO A 228 -15.85 0.39 12.92
C PRO A 228 -14.63 1.31 13.05
N VAL A 229 -13.94 1.57 11.95
CA VAL A 229 -12.74 2.42 11.91
C VAL A 229 -12.83 3.40 10.75
N TYR A 230 -12.52 4.66 11.03
CA TYR A 230 -12.34 5.71 10.04
C TYR A 230 -10.85 6.07 9.96
N PRO A 231 -10.11 5.57 8.94
CA PRO A 231 -8.67 5.78 8.85
C PRO A 231 -8.31 7.12 8.20
N PRO A 232 -7.07 7.61 8.36
CA PRO A 232 -6.54 8.70 7.57
C PRO A 232 -6.56 8.38 6.07
N PHE A 233 -6.87 9.38 5.23
CA PHE A 233 -6.96 9.21 3.77
C PHE A 233 -5.63 9.40 3.05
N PHE A 234 -4.58 9.72 3.79
CA PHE A 234 -3.24 9.85 3.28
C PHE A 234 -2.25 9.23 4.24
N MET A 235 -1.19 8.64 3.68
CA MET A 235 -0.12 8.00 4.44
C MET A 235 1.22 8.56 4.00
N LYS A 236 2.19 8.58 4.92
CA LYS A 236 3.58 8.89 4.60
C LYS A 236 4.15 7.85 3.65
N LYS A 237 5.05 8.27 2.76
CA LYS A 237 5.71 7.38 1.79
C LYS A 237 6.28 6.11 2.42
N ASN A 238 7.07 6.25 3.49
CA ASN A 238 7.72 5.12 4.15
C ASN A 238 6.72 4.10 4.73
N ILE A 239 5.58 4.54 5.25
CA ILE A 239 4.53 3.64 5.76
C ILE A 239 3.73 3.02 4.61
N MET A 240 3.48 3.78 3.54
CA MET A 240 2.79 3.28 2.35
C MET A 240 3.60 2.18 1.64
N GLU A 241 4.93 2.33 1.56
CA GLU A 241 5.84 1.33 0.96
C GLU A 241 5.81 -0.02 1.70
N GLU A 242 5.41 -0.05 2.97
CA GLU A 242 5.24 -1.28 3.74
C GLU A 242 3.86 -1.95 3.51
N CYS A 243 2.89 -1.21 2.98
CA CYS A 243 1.48 -1.62 2.86
C CYS A 243 0.98 -1.74 1.42
N ALA A 244 1.77 -1.34 0.43
CA ALA A 244 1.43 -1.33 -0.99
C ALA A 244 2.55 -1.95 -1.84
N GLU A 245 2.20 -2.47 -3.01
CA GLU A 245 3.19 -2.98 -3.96
C GLU A 245 3.91 -1.81 -4.67
N LEU A 246 5.08 -2.09 -5.26
CA LEU A 246 5.85 -1.04 -5.94
C LEU A 246 5.10 -0.47 -7.15
N ASP A 247 4.42 -1.33 -7.91
CA ASP A 247 3.69 -0.95 -9.11
C ASP A 247 2.47 -0.06 -8.77
N ASP A 248 1.91 -0.18 -7.56
CA ASP A 248 0.83 0.69 -7.09
C ASP A 248 1.23 2.16 -7.04
N PHE A 249 2.50 2.48 -6.76
CA PHE A 249 2.98 3.86 -6.76
C PHE A 249 2.88 4.50 -8.14
N GLU A 250 3.12 3.72 -9.19
CA GLU A 250 3.10 4.18 -10.57
C GLU A 250 1.69 4.16 -11.17
N GLU A 251 0.90 3.11 -10.89
CA GLU A 251 -0.38 2.88 -11.55
C GLU A 251 -1.60 3.38 -10.77
N THR A 252 -1.55 3.32 -9.44
CA THR A 252 -2.74 3.46 -8.58
C THR A 252 -2.71 4.71 -7.70
N LEU A 253 -1.61 4.98 -6.99
CA LEU A 253 -1.56 5.94 -5.90
C LEU A 253 -1.38 7.40 -6.36
N TYR A 254 -2.20 8.31 -5.83
CA TYR A 254 -1.99 9.74 -6.00
C TYR A 254 -0.96 10.26 -4.99
N LYS A 255 0.00 11.05 -5.46
CA LYS A 255 1.02 11.70 -4.65
C LYS A 255 0.60 13.13 -4.28
N ILE A 256 0.73 13.46 -3.00
CA ILE A 256 0.63 14.82 -2.45
C ILE A 256 2.07 15.27 -2.13
N PRO A 257 2.66 16.15 -2.94
CA PRO A 257 4.04 16.59 -2.73
C PRO A 257 4.13 17.41 -1.45
N SER A 258 5.25 17.27 -0.75
CA SER A 258 5.51 18.11 0.41
C SER A 258 5.88 19.54 -0.02
N THR A 259 5.45 20.55 0.74
CA THR A 259 5.73 21.96 0.42
C THR A 259 7.19 22.30 0.77
N SER A 260 8.16 21.81 0.02
CA SER A 260 9.50 22.42 -0.04
C SER A 260 9.39 23.66 -0.92
N ASN A 261 9.72 24.86 -0.37
CA ASN A 261 9.68 26.17 -1.03
C ASN A 261 9.43 26.10 -2.54
N SER A 262 8.20 26.37 -2.95
CA SER A 262 7.93 26.84 -4.30
C SER A 262 8.93 27.97 -4.55
N THR A 263 9.96 27.70 -5.34
CA THR A 263 10.70 28.76 -6.00
C THR A 263 9.64 29.48 -6.80
N LEU A 264 9.22 30.65 -6.31
CA LEU A 264 8.36 31.57 -7.04
C LEU A 264 9.04 31.77 -8.39
N SER A 265 8.47 31.17 -9.44
CA SER A 265 8.60 31.72 -10.77
C SER A 265 8.04 33.13 -10.67
N SER A 266 8.94 34.11 -10.70
CA SER A 266 8.64 35.53 -10.73
C SER A 266 7.65 35.85 -11.84
N GLN A 267 6.41 36.13 -11.47
CA GLN A 267 5.58 37.07 -12.22
C GLN A 267 5.23 38.21 -11.29
N GLN A 268 5.83 39.35 -11.59
CA GLN A 268 5.53 40.64 -11.01
C GLN A 268 4.05 40.94 -11.21
N VAL A 269 3.31 41.09 -10.12
CA VAL A 269 2.17 42.02 -10.11
C VAL A 269 2.26 42.84 -8.83
N SER A 270 2.61 44.10 -9.05
CA SER A 270 2.51 45.22 -8.12
C SER A 270 1.10 45.35 -7.52
N THR A 271 0.99 45.52 -6.20
CA THR A 271 0.24 46.62 -5.57
C THR A 271 0.28 46.56 -4.04
N SER A 272 0.85 47.63 -3.46
CA SER A 272 0.53 48.40 -2.23
C SER A 272 0.14 47.72 -0.90
N PRO A 273 0.75 48.13 0.24
CA PRO A 273 0.48 47.55 1.55
C PRO A 273 -0.65 48.28 2.30
N THR A 274 -1.38 47.58 3.18
CA THR A 274 -2.16 48.22 4.24
C THR A 274 -1.83 47.56 5.58
N LYS A 275 -1.24 48.37 6.46
CA LYS A 275 -0.93 48.08 7.86
C LYS A 275 -2.19 48.12 8.72
N ILE A 276 -2.33 47.17 9.65
CA ILE A 276 -2.96 47.32 10.98
C ILE A 276 -2.19 46.35 11.91
N SER A 277 -1.12 46.76 12.61
CA SER A 277 -1.08 47.28 14.00
C SER A 277 -1.94 46.47 14.98
N SER A 278 -1.39 45.47 15.68
CA SER A 278 -0.60 45.57 16.93
C SER A 278 -1.44 45.40 18.20
N GLN A 279 -0.90 44.55 19.09
CA GLN A 279 -1.00 44.52 20.55
C GLN A 279 -2.25 43.90 21.21
N ALA A 280 -2.00 42.79 21.91
CA ALA A 280 -2.32 42.68 23.33
C ALA A 280 -1.36 41.68 23.99
N ASP A 281 -0.50 42.19 24.86
CA ASP A 281 0.28 41.47 25.86
C ASP A 281 -0.63 40.88 26.94
N ILE A 282 -0.41 39.64 27.36
CA ILE A 282 -0.59 39.22 28.77
C ILE A 282 0.50 38.18 29.12
N LYS A 283 1.33 38.54 30.10
CA LYS A 283 2.21 37.65 30.88
C LYS A 283 1.35 36.91 31.91
N ASP A 284 1.65 35.64 32.18
CA ASP A 284 1.80 35.22 33.58
C ASP A 284 2.53 33.87 33.72
N ASP A 285 3.43 33.88 34.70
CA ASP A 285 4.23 32.79 35.22
C ASP A 285 3.36 31.72 35.89
N THR A 286 3.65 30.44 35.64
CA THR A 286 3.57 29.44 36.73
C THR A 286 4.50 28.26 36.47
N THR A 287 5.48 28.14 37.35
CA THR A 287 6.38 27.00 37.52
C THR A 287 5.63 25.79 38.07
N CYS A 288 5.71 24.65 37.38
CA CYS A 288 5.59 23.34 38.02
C CYS A 288 6.38 22.27 37.25
N ASN A 289 7.52 21.90 37.82
CA ASN A 289 8.31 20.74 37.44
C ASN A 289 7.54 19.46 37.79
N SER A 290 7.16 18.67 36.78
CA SER A 290 6.98 17.23 36.94
C SER A 290 7.48 16.51 35.69
N GLN A 291 8.58 15.78 35.88
CA GLN A 291 9.23 14.97 34.86
C GLN A 291 8.33 13.80 34.48
N LYS A 292 7.76 13.84 33.26
CA LYS A 292 7.41 12.65 32.49
C LYS A 292 8.01 12.82 31.11
N LYS A 293 9.06 12.05 30.82
CA LYS A 293 9.61 11.89 29.45
C LYS A 293 8.58 11.13 28.61
N THR A 294 7.58 11.84 28.10
CA THR A 294 6.86 11.43 26.91
C THR A 294 7.73 11.84 25.72
N ASN A 295 8.18 10.86 24.91
CA ASN A 295 8.83 11.13 23.63
C ASN A 295 7.79 11.73 22.67
N ILE A 296 7.50 13.02 22.85
CA ILE A 296 6.84 13.85 21.85
C ILE A 296 7.97 14.33 20.94
N PRO A 297 7.97 13.98 19.64
CA PRO A 297 8.98 14.48 18.72
C PRO A 297 8.95 16.02 18.74
N SER A 298 10.11 16.65 18.82
CA SER A 298 10.26 18.09 18.63
C SER A 298 9.64 18.52 17.28
N ASN A 299 9.00 19.69 17.23
CA ASN A 299 8.29 20.23 16.06
C ASN A 299 9.15 20.32 14.77
N GLU A 300 10.48 20.21 14.86
CA GLU A 300 11.40 20.22 13.72
C GLU A 300 11.58 18.85 13.03
N ASP A 301 11.19 17.74 13.68
CA ASP A 301 11.25 16.37 13.11
C ASP A 301 9.99 15.99 12.30
N LEU A 302 9.00 16.89 12.23
CA LEU A 302 7.94 16.85 11.20
C LEU A 302 8.55 17.27 9.85
N THR A 303 9.59 16.56 9.44
CA THR A 303 10.15 16.67 8.11
C THR A 303 9.05 16.37 7.09
N ARG A 304 9.00 17.25 6.10
CA ARG A 304 7.98 17.40 5.06
C ARG A 304 8.02 16.18 4.14
N ASP A 305 7.47 15.06 4.61
CA ASP A 305 7.38 13.82 3.83
C ASP A 305 6.33 13.98 2.72
N ASP A 306 6.61 13.42 1.53
CA ASP A 306 5.58 13.20 0.52
C ASP A 306 4.48 12.30 1.11
N LEU A 307 3.22 12.68 0.88
CA LEU A 307 2.06 11.90 1.28
C LEU A 307 1.44 11.22 0.07
N PHE A 308 0.75 10.11 0.28
CA PHE A 308 0.03 9.39 -0.75
C PHE A 308 -1.41 9.18 -0.32
N LEU A 309 -2.36 9.47 -1.19
CA LEU A 309 -3.77 9.14 -0.95
C LEU A 309 -3.96 7.62 -0.97
N ILE A 310 -4.81 7.12 -0.07
CA ILE A 310 -5.09 5.69 0.03
C ILE A 310 -5.93 5.18 -1.15
N ALA A 311 -5.60 4.01 -1.68
CA ALA A 311 -6.38 3.30 -2.68
C ALA A 311 -7.43 2.36 -2.06
N THR A 312 -7.31 2.11 -0.76
CA THR A 312 -8.14 1.22 0.06
C THR A 312 -7.91 1.53 1.55
N SER A 313 -8.93 1.42 2.39
CA SER A 313 -8.77 1.50 3.87
C SER A 313 -7.91 0.37 4.43
N GLU A 314 -7.67 -0.70 3.68
CA GLU A 314 -6.71 -1.76 4.03
C GLU A 314 -5.30 -1.20 4.31
N GLN A 315 -4.80 -0.27 3.49
CA GLN A 315 -3.44 0.28 3.63
C GLN A 315 -3.21 0.91 5.02
N PRO A 316 -4.04 1.86 5.49
CA PRO A 316 -3.88 2.41 6.84
C PRO A 316 -4.26 1.41 7.94
N LEU A 317 -5.13 0.43 7.67
CA LEU A 317 -5.47 -0.61 8.65
C LEU A 317 -4.34 -1.63 8.85
N CYS A 318 -3.57 -1.95 7.82
CA CYS A 318 -2.32 -2.71 7.91
C CYS A 318 -1.32 -2.00 8.84
N ALA A 319 -1.18 -0.68 8.67
CA ALA A 319 -0.27 0.14 9.48
C ALA A 319 -0.78 0.43 10.89
N LEU A 320 -2.06 0.16 11.20
CA LEU A 320 -2.69 0.51 12.49
C LEU A 320 -1.97 -0.10 13.69
N HIS A 321 -1.45 -1.31 13.53
CA HIS A 321 -0.74 -2.07 14.56
C HIS A 321 0.75 -2.23 14.25
N LYS A 322 1.31 -1.32 13.43
CA LYS A 322 2.73 -1.33 13.10
C LYS A 322 3.58 -1.25 14.38
N ASP A 323 4.59 -2.10 14.47
CA ASP A 323 5.51 -2.22 15.62
C ASP A 323 4.82 -2.61 16.95
N GLU A 324 3.58 -3.11 16.91
CA GLU A 324 2.88 -3.62 18.09
C GLU A 324 3.00 -5.15 18.22
N THR A 325 3.13 -5.64 19.46
CA THR A 325 2.99 -7.07 19.76
C THR A 325 1.58 -7.35 20.27
N ILE A 326 0.81 -8.15 19.53
CA ILE A 326 -0.57 -8.50 19.88
C ILE A 326 -0.60 -9.87 20.56
N GLU A 327 -1.16 -9.91 21.77
CA GLU A 327 -1.36 -11.17 22.51
C GLU A 327 -2.40 -12.06 21.81
N SER A 328 -2.13 -13.37 21.73
CA SER A 328 -3.01 -14.34 21.05
C SER A 328 -4.46 -14.34 21.55
N LYS A 329 -4.69 -14.05 22.85
CA LYS A 329 -6.04 -13.96 23.44
C LYS A 329 -6.88 -12.78 22.92
N ARG A 330 -6.25 -11.78 22.28
CA ARG A 330 -6.94 -10.64 21.66
C ARG A 330 -7.36 -10.91 20.22
N LEU A 331 -6.91 -12.01 19.64
CA LEU A 331 -7.20 -12.39 18.26
C LEU A 331 -8.46 -13.28 18.20
N PRO A 332 -9.26 -13.19 17.12
CA PRO A 332 -9.07 -12.31 15.97
C PRO A 332 -9.54 -10.87 16.25
N LEU A 333 -8.74 -9.89 15.79
CA LEU A 333 -9.20 -8.51 15.69
C LEU A 333 -9.93 -8.33 14.37
N LYS A 334 -11.08 -7.66 14.39
CA LYS A 334 -11.95 -7.47 13.21
C LYS A 334 -12.31 -6.00 13.09
N TYR A 335 -11.98 -5.37 11.97
CA TYR A 335 -12.20 -3.96 11.70
C TYR A 335 -13.09 -3.77 10.47
N ALA A 336 -14.08 -2.88 10.61
CA ALA A 336 -14.93 -2.41 9.53
C ALA A 336 -14.42 -1.02 9.10
N GLY A 337 -13.52 -0.98 8.13
CA GLY A 337 -12.88 0.24 7.66
C GLY A 337 -13.76 1.02 6.69
N PHE A 338 -14.13 2.26 7.01
CA PHE A 338 -14.83 3.15 6.08
C PHE A 338 -13.92 4.27 5.61
N SER A 339 -13.71 4.40 4.30
CA SER A 339 -12.95 5.52 3.72
C SER A 339 -13.36 5.83 2.29
N SER A 340 -13.08 7.06 1.86
CA SER A 340 -12.91 7.36 0.45
C SER A 340 -11.59 6.78 -0.06
N CYS A 341 -11.63 6.18 -1.24
CA CYS A 341 -10.52 5.53 -1.92
C CYS A 341 -10.19 6.29 -3.20
N PHE A 342 -8.90 6.48 -3.46
CA PHE A 342 -8.40 7.24 -4.61
C PHE A 342 -7.51 6.38 -5.50
N ARG A 343 -7.86 6.22 -6.78
CA ARG A 343 -7.12 5.40 -7.75
C ARG A 343 -6.91 6.12 -9.08
N LYS A 344 -5.67 6.21 -9.55
CA LYS A 344 -5.32 6.81 -10.84
C LYS A 344 -5.85 6.03 -12.03
N GLU A 345 -6.04 4.72 -11.90
CA GLU A 345 -6.55 3.82 -12.96
C GLU A 345 -5.72 3.90 -14.27
N ALA A 346 -4.39 4.07 -14.15
CA ALA A 346 -3.50 4.32 -15.29
C ALA A 346 -3.48 3.15 -16.30
N GLY A 347 -3.56 1.90 -15.83
CA GLY A 347 -3.59 0.70 -16.67
C GLY A 347 -4.94 0.38 -17.32
N ALA A 348 -6.01 1.11 -17.01
CA ALA A 348 -7.38 0.82 -17.45
C ALA A 348 -7.91 1.84 -18.49
N HIS A 349 -7.03 2.35 -19.35
CA HIS A 349 -7.41 3.32 -20.37
C HIS A 349 -8.50 2.77 -21.30
N GLY A 350 -9.58 3.52 -21.51
CA GLY A 350 -10.70 3.13 -22.38
C GLY A 350 -11.67 2.07 -21.81
N LYS A 351 -11.37 1.44 -20.68
CA LYS A 351 -12.27 0.47 -20.02
C LYS A 351 -13.25 1.18 -19.08
N ASP A 352 -14.52 0.76 -19.09
CA ASP A 352 -15.58 1.21 -18.17
C ASP A 352 -15.66 2.74 -18.01
N ILE A 353 -15.62 3.49 -19.12
CA ILE A 353 -15.51 4.96 -19.09
C ILE A 353 -16.83 5.67 -18.75
N ARG A 354 -17.97 4.99 -18.87
CA ARG A 354 -19.30 5.58 -18.64
C ARG A 354 -19.80 5.25 -17.24
N GLY A 355 -20.30 6.26 -16.54
CA GLY A 355 -20.95 6.09 -15.25
C GLY A 355 -19.99 6.12 -14.06
N ILE A 356 -20.26 5.28 -13.06
CA ILE A 356 -19.53 5.23 -11.79
C ILE A 356 -18.93 3.84 -11.48
N LEU A 357 -18.87 2.94 -12.47
CA LEU A 357 -18.33 1.59 -12.26
C LEU A 357 -16.80 1.62 -12.03
N ARG A 358 -16.08 2.49 -12.74
CA ARG A 358 -14.64 2.70 -12.59
C ARG A 358 -14.33 4.20 -12.57
N VAL A 359 -13.96 4.71 -11.39
CA VAL A 359 -13.79 6.13 -11.11
C VAL A 359 -12.56 6.39 -10.24
N HIS A 360 -12.05 7.62 -10.25
CA HIS A 360 -10.87 7.99 -9.46
C HIS A 360 -11.12 8.09 -7.96
N GLN A 361 -12.36 8.37 -7.57
CA GLN A 361 -12.79 8.49 -6.18
C GLN A 361 -14.03 7.64 -5.97
N PHE A 362 -14.04 6.80 -4.93
CA PHE A 362 -15.22 6.05 -4.51
C PHE A 362 -15.14 5.74 -3.00
N ASP A 363 -16.27 5.53 -2.34
CA ASP A 363 -16.28 5.11 -0.94
C ASP A 363 -16.38 3.59 -0.82
N LYS A 364 -15.75 3.03 0.22
CA LYS A 364 -15.73 1.60 0.48
C LYS A 364 -15.84 1.32 1.97
N VAL A 365 -16.64 0.29 2.31
CA VAL A 365 -16.64 -0.35 3.62
C VAL A 365 -15.87 -1.67 3.48
N GLU A 366 -14.77 -1.79 4.22
CA GLU A 366 -13.78 -2.85 4.11
C GLU A 366 -13.80 -3.76 5.34
N GLN A 367 -13.54 -5.06 5.14
CA GLN A 367 -13.34 -6.00 6.22
C GLN A 367 -11.85 -6.28 6.39
N PHE A 368 -11.27 -5.84 7.50
CA PHE A 368 -9.87 -6.09 7.82
C PHE A 368 -9.77 -6.95 9.09
N CYS A 369 -9.08 -8.08 9.01
CA CYS A 369 -8.96 -9.02 10.12
C CYS A 369 -7.50 -9.35 10.39
N ILE A 370 -7.10 -9.28 11.66
CA ILE A 370 -5.82 -9.83 12.13
C ILE A 370 -6.13 -11.15 12.84
N ALA A 371 -5.50 -12.23 12.39
CA ALA A 371 -5.70 -13.59 12.87
C ALA A 371 -4.37 -14.34 13.01
N LEU A 372 -4.40 -15.49 13.69
CA LEU A 372 -3.25 -16.39 13.88
C LEU A 372 -3.02 -17.32 12.70
#